data_AF-A0A6L9KBE9-F1
#
_entry.id   AF-A0A6L9KBE9-F1
#
_cell.length_a   1.000
_cell.length_b   1.000
_cell.length_c   1.000
_cell.angle_alpha   90.00
_cell.angle_beta   90.00
_cell.angle_gamma   90.00
#
_symmetry.space_group_name_H-M   'P 1'
#
loop_
_entity.id
_entity.type
_entity.pdbx_description
1 polymer ?
#
loop_
_entity_poly.entity_id
_entity_poly.type
_entity_poly.pdbx_seq_one_letter_code
_entity_poly.pdbx_strand_id
1 'polypeptide(L)'
;MNIYVGNLSYKVRENDLKEVIEEYGQVDSCKIIQDRETRKSKGFAFVEMSDDVAAAKVISELNGAEFDGRAMVVKEATPRS
;
A
#
# COMPACT_ATOMS: atom_id res chain seq x y z
N MET A 1 -2.72 -7.79 -9.84
CA MET A 1 -2.35 -8.30 -8.50
C MET A 1 -2.68 -7.25 -7.44
N ASN A 2 -3.17 -7.68 -6.27
CA ASN A 2 -3.56 -6.77 -5.19
C ASN A 2 -2.49 -6.82 -4.09
N ILE A 3 -2.18 -5.66 -3.54
CA ILE A 3 -1.11 -5.42 -2.57
C ILE A 3 -1.74 -4.81 -1.33
N TYR A 4 -1.44 -5.40 -0.19
CA TYR A 4 -1.76 -4.88 1.12
C TYR A 4 -0.56 -4.10 1.64
N VAL A 5 -0.77 -2.85 2.04
CA VAL A 5 0.23 -2.04 2.72
C VAL A 5 -0.29 -1.71 4.11
N GLY A 6 0.43 -2.10 5.16
CA GLY A 6 0.06 -1.92 6.56
C GLY A 6 1.15 -1.21 7.36
N ASN A 7 0.84 -0.92 8.63
CA ASN A 7 1.71 -0.17 9.54
C ASN A 7 2.13 1.22 9.04
N LEU A 8 1.30 1.83 8.19
CA LEU A 8 1.53 3.16 7.65
C LEU A 8 1.26 4.24 8.70
N SER A 9 1.98 5.35 8.60
CA SER A 9 1.69 6.54 9.39
C SER A 9 0.33 7.14 9.00
N TYR A 10 -0.31 7.79 9.97
CA TYR A 10 -1.61 8.45 9.76
C TYR A 10 -1.56 9.60 8.75
N LYS A 11 -0.34 10.07 8.43
CA LYS A 11 -0.11 11.13 7.45
C LYS A 11 -0.11 10.63 6.01
N VAL A 12 0.13 9.33 5.79
CA VAL A 12 0.22 8.74 4.45
C VAL A 12 -1.14 8.81 3.76
N ARG A 13 -1.15 9.33 2.53
CA ARG A 13 -2.34 9.36 1.68
C ARG A 13 -2.21 8.43 0.50
N GLU A 14 -3.35 8.21 -0.16
CA GLU A 14 -3.47 7.35 -1.33
C GLU A 14 -2.51 7.80 -2.43
N ASN A 15 -2.38 9.12 -2.61
CA ASN A 15 -1.49 9.70 -3.61
C ASN A 15 0.00 9.39 -3.34
N ASP A 16 0.45 9.50 -2.08
CA ASP A 16 1.85 9.20 -1.72
C ASP A 16 2.19 7.73 -2.03
N LEU A 17 1.31 6.80 -1.65
CA LEU A 17 1.49 5.38 -1.96
C LEU A 17 1.43 5.11 -3.46
N LYS A 18 0.51 5.77 -4.16
CA LYS A 18 0.35 5.61 -5.61
C LYS A 18 1.63 6.04 -6.31
N GLU A 19 2.18 7.22 -6.01
CA GLU A 19 3.43 7.70 -6.59
C GLU A 19 4.61 6.76 -6.32
N VAL A 20 4.77 6.28 -5.08
CA VAL A 20 5.85 5.36 -4.73
C VAL A 20 5.74 4.04 -5.49
N ILE A 21 4.53 3.50 -5.65
CA ILE A 21 4.31 2.23 -6.33
C ILE A 21 4.35 2.40 -7.85
N GLU A 22 3.94 3.57 -8.38
CA GLU A 22 4.03 3.93 -9.80
C GLU A 22 5.47 3.95 -10.32
N GLU A 23 6.47 4.15 -9.45
CA GLU A 23 7.88 4.03 -9.80
C GLU A 23 8.28 2.60 -10.18
N TYR A 24 7.59 1.59 -9.65
CA TYR A 24 7.86 0.18 -9.92
C TYR A 24 6.98 -0.39 -11.04
N GLY A 25 5.79 0.16 -11.25
CA GLY A 25 4.88 -0.27 -12.31
C GLY A 25 3.51 0.39 -12.26
N GLN A 26 2.64 0.06 -13.21
CA GLN A 26 1.35 0.72 -13.34
C GLN A 26 0.36 0.32 -12.22
N VAL A 27 -0.13 1.33 -11.49
CA VAL A 27 -1.17 1.19 -10.46
C VAL A 27 -2.54 1.41 -11.10
N ASP A 28 -3.42 0.42 -10.97
CA ASP A 28 -4.79 0.45 -11.47
C ASP A 28 -5.74 1.11 -10.45
N SER A 29 -5.58 0.78 -9.16
CA SER A 29 -6.35 1.37 -8.07
C SER A 29 -5.54 1.47 -6.79
N CYS A 30 -5.71 2.55 -6.04
CA CYS A 30 -5.17 2.68 -4.68
C CYS A 30 -6.29 3.07 -3.73
N LYS A 31 -6.37 2.42 -2.57
CA LYS A 31 -7.44 2.64 -1.60
C LYS A 31 -6.90 2.58 -0.17
N ILE A 32 -6.90 3.70 0.54
CA ILE A 32 -6.54 3.71 1.97
C ILE A 32 -7.78 3.42 2.81
N ILE A 33 -7.61 2.54 3.80
CA ILE A 33 -8.66 2.27 4.77
C ILE A 33 -8.51 3.23 5.95
N GLN A 34 -9.49 4.11 6.04
CA GLN A 34 -9.61 5.10 7.09
C GLN A 34 -10.79 4.74 7.97
N ASP A 35 -10.65 5.02 9.26
CA ASP A 35 -11.75 4.88 10.21
C ASP A 35 -12.79 5.97 9.94
N ARG A 36 -14.04 5.58 9.70
CA ARG A 36 -15.11 6.49 9.30
C ARG A 36 -15.57 7.40 10.44
N GLU A 37 -15.43 6.95 11.69
CA GLU A 37 -15.87 7.70 12.87
C GLU A 37 -14.81 8.73 13.29
N THR A 38 -13.54 8.34 13.31
CA THR A 38 -12.46 9.22 13.76
C THR A 38 -11.76 9.96 12.62
N ARG A 39 -12.07 9.63 11.36
CA ARG A 39 -11.37 10.12 10.14
C ARG A 39 -9.86 9.90 10.18
N LYS A 40 -9.38 9.00 11.05
CA LYS A 40 -7.97 8.63 11.15
C LYS A 40 -7.70 7.43 10.25
N SER A 41 -6.61 7.45 9.50
CA SER A 41 -6.15 6.28 8.76
C SER A 41 -6.02 5.10 9.71
N LYS A 42 -6.48 3.90 9.35
CA LYS A 42 -6.20 2.72 10.18
C LYS A 42 -4.75 2.24 10.06
N GLY A 43 -3.93 2.97 9.30
CA GLY A 43 -2.54 2.63 9.03
C GLY A 43 -2.41 1.50 8.01
N PHE A 44 -3.42 1.28 7.17
CA PHE A 44 -3.34 0.32 6.08
C PHE A 44 -4.09 0.75 4.82
N ALA A 45 -3.65 0.21 3.69
CA ALA A 45 -4.06 0.52 2.34
C ALA A 45 -4.07 -0.74 1.47
N PHE A 46 -4.85 -0.70 0.40
CA PHE A 46 -4.89 -1.70 -0.64
C PHE A 46 -4.56 -1.04 -1.97
N VAL A 47 -3.66 -1.65 -2.73
CA VAL A 47 -3.24 -1.16 -4.03
C VAL A 47 -3.39 -2.29 -5.04
N GLU A 48 -4.00 -2.01 -6.17
CA GLU A 48 -4.19 -2.93 -7.28
C GLU A 48 -3.26 -2.52 -8.41
N MET A 49 -2.43 -3.45 -8.84
CA MET A 49 -1.50 -3.25 -9.94
C MET A 49 -1.89 -4.15 -11.11
N SER A 50 -1.70 -3.65 -12.33
CA SER A 50 -1.99 -4.39 -13.55
C SER A 50 -0.93 -5.48 -13.82
N ASP A 51 0.28 -5.32 -13.30
CA ASP A 51 1.42 -6.23 -13.51
C ASP A 51 1.82 -6.97 -12.23
N ASP A 52 1.88 -8.29 -12.31
CA ASP A 52 2.17 -9.17 -11.17
C ASP A 52 3.66 -9.13 -10.77
N VAL A 53 4.54 -8.91 -11.75
CA VAL A 53 6.00 -8.87 -11.54
C VAL A 53 6.36 -7.57 -10.83
N ALA A 54 5.77 -6.44 -11.26
CA ALA A 54 5.91 -5.16 -10.58
C ALA A 54 5.37 -5.23 -9.15
N ALA A 55 4.20 -5.85 -8.95
CA ALA A 55 3.61 -6.02 -7.63
C ALA A 55 4.49 -6.85 -6.68
N ALA A 56 5.06 -7.97 -7.15
CA ALA A 56 5.98 -8.78 -6.37
C ALA A 56 7.26 -8.02 -5.98
N LYS A 57 7.79 -7.19 -6.89
CA LYS A 57 8.94 -6.31 -6.58
C LYS A 57 8.60 -5.29 -5.51
N VAL A 58 7.47 -4.60 -5.64
CA VAL A 58 6.95 -3.64 -4.65
C VAL A 58 6.84 -4.30 -3.28
N ILE A 59 6.28 -5.50 -3.21
CA ILE A 59 6.21 -6.27 -1.96
C ILE A 59 7.60 -6.56 -1.42
N SER A 60 8.55 -7.01 -2.23
CA SER A 60 9.90 -7.35 -1.75
C SER A 60 10.72 -6.14 -1.31
N GLU A 61 10.59 -5.01 -2.01
CA GLU A 61 11.40 -3.80 -1.79
C GLU A 61 10.81 -2.90 -0.69
N LEU A 62 9.48 -2.74 -0.66
CA LEU A 62 8.83 -1.84 0.29
C LEU A 62 8.43 -2.55 1.60
N ASN A 63 8.34 -3.88 1.62
CA ASN A 63 8.04 -4.59 2.87
C ASN A 63 9.23 -4.50 3.85
N GLY A 64 8.97 -3.87 5.00
CA GLY A 64 9.99 -3.61 6.02
C GLY A 64 10.71 -2.27 5.83
N ALA A 65 10.39 -1.50 4.80
CA ALA A 65 10.92 -0.15 4.64
C ALA A 65 10.42 0.76 5.78
N GLU A 66 11.29 1.61 6.31
CA GLU A 66 10.87 2.62 7.29
C GLU A 66 10.21 3.81 6.59
N PHE A 67 8.92 4.00 6.85
CA PHE A 67 8.13 5.12 6.36
C PHE A 67 7.63 5.95 7.54
N ASP A 68 8.06 7.22 7.64
CA ASP A 68 7.70 8.15 8.73
C ASP A 68 8.05 7.58 10.13
N GLY A 69 9.18 6.85 10.24
CA GLY A 69 9.65 6.23 11.48
C GLY A 69 8.91 4.95 11.88
N ARG A 70 8.19 4.32 10.93
CA ARG A 70 7.50 3.02 11.13
C ARG A 70 7.83 2.08 9.99
N ALA A 71 8.15 0.83 10.30
CA ALA A 71 8.36 -0.21 9.30
C ALA A 71 7.04 -0.54 8.59
N MET A 72 6.86 -0.11 7.35
CA MET A 72 5.67 -0.43 6.56
C MET A 72 5.66 -1.92 6.21
N VAL A 73 4.47 -2.51 6.21
CA VAL A 73 4.28 -3.95 5.95
C VAL A 73 3.63 -4.09 4.60
N VAL A 74 4.35 -4.57 3.60
CA VAL A 74 3.81 -4.77 2.24
C VAL A 74 3.65 -6.26 2.00
N LYS A 75 2.48 -6.69 1.56
CA LYS A 75 2.14 -8.09 1.32
C LYS A 75 1.21 -8.22 0.12
N GLU A 76 1.11 -9.42 -0.42
CA GLU A 76 0.05 -9.74 -1.38
C GLU A 76 -1.31 -9.68 -0.68
N ALA A 77 -2.21 -8.82 -1.16
CA ALA A 77 -3.60 -8.81 -0.73
C ALA A 77 -4.33 -9.91 -1.49
N THR A 78 -4.74 -10.96 -0.79
CA THR A 78 -5.65 -11.97 -1.36
C THR A 78 -7.08 -11.46 -1.25
N PRO A 79 -7.78 -11.16 -2.36
CA PRO A 79 -9.22 -10.99 -2.32
C PRO A 79 -9.82 -12.36 -2.01
N ARG A 80 -10.48 -12.48 -0.85
CA ARG A 80 -11.20 -13.70 -0.49
C ARG A 80 -12.39 -13.83 -1.44
N SER A 81 -12.23 -14.68 -2.47
CA SER A 81 -13.34 -15.18 -3.31
C SER A 81 -14.31 -16.03 -2.50
#